data_AF-A0A830FSF8-F1
#
_entry.id   AF-A0A830FSF8-F1
#
_cell.length_a   1.000
_cell.length_b   1.000
_cell.length_c   1.000
_cell.angle_alpha   90.00
_cell.angle_beta   90.00
_cell.angle_gamma   90.00
#
_symmetry.space_group_name_H-M   'P 1'
#
loop_
_entity.id
_entity.type
_entity.pdbx_description
1 polymer ?
#
loop_
_entity_poly.entity_id
_entity_poly.type
_entity_poly.pdbx_seq_one_letter_code
_entity_poly.pdbx_strand_id
1 'polypeptide(L)'
;MTGMSDISGRSGDKIINRQVQLPSIMDTDTDIYDVFRSDDSCKEKLQQLGYIADSGTIDLHFYTKIIEDCGEVEPKLAFERLEDLIRNRNILTRDLDFALRAAGNPDPKISQEYLNKWLEEKEYSTAYVTGYIPHIYWHHTDFLQQELRRWYSESPVVFERAVEKTLEAYYRLRRTDEDLNGRDSELLATLTDITENEEIDAETALNSVSEDNDLLRADNLLKDLQNLQSNLDSYGLGIDYDQIRSNADSYLFLTDILGEDWVDDLQAQGNHRLARFLSHDIAREDVYMYSRANQDIDIKTRNDLESIHFLSYLDHCCESLHDHHDPTESLGADLINRQQYEDTVTEIQTINALRREFLDHEVIIEESIAGRDPDLKVELDDNAIWVEVTHARRTKEARLNSVFSAPSGIESNVRAKVTEKTRGQIKDIKKGRPNDLTMVVLKNEFSAIDNHHVREYAEGGHHMILEEGADHPTLIPGKPVAMQDTEDFDDNNIEDLDLLVNFELSGGLKSPYIEGQVFCFNANITETLLKRLGEAFNAGNRVFTSDLSFDGE
;
A
#
# COMPACT_ATOMS: atom_id res chain seq x y z
N MET A 1 -18.20 -13.20 -95.06
CA MET A 1 -18.76 -14.35 -95.80
C MET A 1 -19.29 -15.34 -94.78
N THR A 2 -20.56 -15.68 -94.96
CA THR A 2 -21.44 -16.58 -94.23
C THR A 2 -20.92 -18.01 -94.05
N GLY A 3 -21.34 -18.67 -92.96
CA GLY A 3 -21.27 -20.13 -92.82
C GLY A 3 -21.64 -20.65 -91.43
N MET A 4 -22.95 -20.77 -91.18
CA MET A 4 -23.55 -21.52 -90.05
C MET A 4 -23.32 -23.03 -90.19
N SER A 5 -23.14 -23.73 -89.07
CA SER A 5 -23.78 -25.03 -88.83
C SER A 5 -23.83 -25.34 -87.34
N ASP A 6 -24.96 -25.91 -86.94
CA ASP A 6 -25.60 -25.91 -85.63
C ASP A 6 -25.71 -27.36 -85.09
N ILE A 7 -25.90 -27.51 -83.77
CA ILE A 7 -26.58 -28.63 -83.05
C ILE A 7 -25.78 -29.96 -82.91
N SER A 8 -25.67 -30.72 -81.79
CA SER A 8 -26.44 -30.90 -80.54
C SER A 8 -25.57 -31.56 -79.45
N GLY A 9 -25.87 -31.32 -78.16
CA GLY A 9 -25.56 -32.27 -77.07
C GLY A 9 -25.46 -31.66 -75.67
N ARG A 10 -26.60 -31.46 -75.00
CA ARG A 10 -26.71 -30.97 -73.60
C ARG A 10 -26.32 -32.03 -72.56
N SER A 11 -25.67 -31.59 -71.49
CA SER A 11 -26.04 -31.75 -70.06
C SER A 11 -24.73 -31.67 -69.25
N GLY A 12 -24.49 -30.79 -68.30
CA GLY A 12 -25.33 -29.81 -67.62
C GLY A 12 -24.66 -29.55 -66.27
N ASP A 13 -23.61 -28.73 -66.24
CA ASP A 13 -22.95 -28.33 -65.00
C ASP A 13 -23.22 -26.84 -64.73
N LYS A 14 -24.04 -26.62 -63.70
CA LYS A 14 -24.27 -25.30 -63.10
C LYS A 14 -22.95 -24.80 -62.54
N ILE A 15 -22.36 -23.81 -63.22
CA ILE A 15 -21.42 -22.88 -62.63
C ILE A 15 -22.20 -22.08 -61.57
N ILE A 16 -22.08 -22.48 -60.30
CA ILE A 16 -22.49 -21.64 -59.18
C ILE A 16 -21.38 -20.61 -59.00
N ASN A 17 -21.63 -19.40 -59.50
CA ASN A 17 -21.00 -18.20 -59.01
C ASN A 17 -21.27 -18.11 -57.50
N ARG A 18 -20.35 -18.59 -56.66
CA ARG A 18 -20.26 -18.10 -55.28
C ARG A 18 -19.67 -16.70 -55.38
N GLN A 19 -20.56 -15.71 -55.51
CA GLN A 19 -20.27 -14.37 -55.06
C GLN A 19 -19.76 -14.49 -53.62
N VAL A 20 -18.51 -14.08 -53.41
CA VAL A 20 -17.98 -13.79 -52.07
C VAL A 20 -18.88 -12.69 -51.52
N GLN A 21 -19.80 -13.09 -50.67
CA GLN A 21 -20.64 -12.20 -49.89
C GLN A 21 -19.72 -11.61 -48.83
N LEU A 22 -19.35 -10.34 -48.98
CA LEU A 22 -18.72 -9.57 -47.91
C LEU A 22 -19.66 -9.61 -46.70
N PRO A 23 -19.19 -9.94 -45.49
CA PRO A 23 -20.06 -10.00 -44.34
C PRO A 23 -20.70 -8.64 -44.07
N SER A 24 -21.98 -8.72 -43.75
CA SER A 24 -22.79 -7.69 -43.12
C SER A 24 -22.06 -7.07 -41.94
N ILE A 25 -22.33 -5.79 -41.69
CA ILE A 25 -21.91 -4.98 -40.54
C ILE A 25 -21.86 -5.88 -39.28
N MET A 26 -20.63 -6.10 -38.77
CA MET A 26 -20.32 -6.96 -37.63
C MET A 26 -20.89 -6.35 -36.34
N ASP A 27 -21.55 -7.19 -35.55
CA ASP A 27 -21.95 -6.88 -34.17
C ASP A 27 -21.02 -7.69 -33.27
N THR A 28 -19.90 -7.08 -32.90
CA THR A 28 -18.64 -7.74 -32.49
C THR A 28 -18.74 -8.63 -31.25
N ASP A 29 -19.75 -8.41 -30.41
CA ASP A 29 -20.02 -9.20 -29.20
C ASP A 29 -20.72 -10.55 -29.51
N THR A 30 -21.46 -10.65 -30.61
CA THR A 30 -22.09 -11.93 -31.01
C THR A 30 -21.07 -12.87 -31.66
N ASP A 31 -20.14 -12.29 -32.43
CA ASP A 31 -19.13 -13.05 -33.16
C ASP A 31 -18.13 -13.74 -32.21
N ILE A 32 -17.67 -13.05 -31.15
CA ILE A 32 -16.70 -13.63 -30.20
C ILE A 32 -17.27 -14.80 -29.40
N TYR A 33 -18.57 -14.77 -29.11
CA TYR A 33 -19.27 -15.85 -28.44
C TYR A 33 -19.39 -17.09 -29.31
N ASP A 34 -19.61 -16.90 -30.62
CA ASP A 34 -19.65 -17.97 -31.60
C ASP A 34 -18.25 -18.60 -31.77
N VAL A 35 -17.18 -17.80 -31.78
CA VAL A 35 -15.79 -18.32 -31.75
C VAL A 35 -15.55 -19.14 -30.49
N PHE A 36 -15.95 -18.63 -29.33
CA PHE A 36 -15.77 -19.32 -28.05
C PHE A 36 -16.43 -20.71 -28.06
N ARG A 37 -17.67 -20.80 -28.56
CA ARG A 37 -18.49 -22.03 -28.59
C ARG A 37 -18.22 -22.95 -29.76
N SER A 38 -17.43 -22.53 -30.75
CA SER A 38 -17.12 -23.36 -31.92
C SER A 38 -16.30 -24.60 -31.55
N ASP A 39 -16.38 -25.63 -32.38
CA ASP A 39 -15.50 -26.82 -32.32
C ASP A 39 -14.19 -26.60 -33.10
N ASP A 40 -13.88 -25.34 -33.45
CA ASP A 40 -12.68 -24.97 -34.21
C ASP A 40 -11.41 -25.28 -33.43
N SER A 41 -10.30 -25.50 -34.14
CA SER A 41 -9.00 -25.73 -33.50
C SER A 41 -8.50 -24.48 -32.76
N CYS A 42 -7.63 -24.65 -31.76
CA CYS A 42 -7.04 -23.52 -31.01
C CYS A 42 -6.43 -22.46 -31.92
N LYS A 43 -5.76 -22.90 -32.99
CA LYS A 43 -5.18 -22.03 -34.01
C LYS A 43 -6.24 -21.22 -34.76
N GLU A 44 -7.33 -21.85 -35.18
CA GLU A 44 -8.42 -21.19 -35.89
C GLU A 44 -9.14 -20.19 -34.97
N LYS A 45 -9.40 -20.56 -33.72
CA LYS A 45 -10.01 -19.65 -32.72
C LYS A 45 -9.15 -18.41 -32.47
N LEU A 46 -7.84 -18.59 -32.24
CA LEU A 46 -6.92 -17.46 -32.03
C LEU A 46 -6.74 -16.59 -33.27
N GLN A 47 -6.79 -17.16 -34.48
CA GLN A 47 -6.78 -16.37 -35.72
C GLN A 47 -8.07 -15.56 -35.88
N GLN A 48 -9.22 -16.12 -35.51
CA GLN A 48 -10.51 -15.43 -35.54
C GLN A 48 -10.55 -14.24 -34.58
N LEU A 49 -9.94 -14.37 -33.39
CA LEU A 49 -9.79 -13.26 -32.45
C LEU A 49 -9.08 -12.04 -33.07
N GLY A 50 -8.03 -12.26 -33.88
CA GLY A 50 -7.32 -11.16 -34.54
C GLY A 50 -8.21 -10.34 -35.47
N TYR A 51 -9.11 -10.98 -36.23
CA TYR A 51 -10.05 -10.27 -37.09
C TYR A 51 -11.12 -9.51 -36.29
N ILE A 52 -11.49 -10.01 -35.10
CA ILE A 52 -12.44 -9.35 -34.20
C ILE A 52 -11.79 -8.11 -33.57
N ALA A 53 -10.53 -8.20 -33.14
CA ALA A 53 -9.79 -7.07 -32.57
C ALA A 53 -9.67 -5.89 -33.57
N ASP A 54 -9.48 -6.17 -34.86
CA ASP A 54 -9.43 -5.16 -35.93
C ASP A 54 -10.78 -4.47 -36.20
N SER A 55 -11.90 -5.03 -35.70
CA SER A 55 -13.25 -4.61 -36.07
C SER A 55 -13.94 -3.62 -35.11
N GLY A 56 -13.45 -3.47 -33.87
CA GLY A 56 -14.02 -2.54 -32.88
C GLY A 56 -14.13 -3.12 -31.46
N THR A 57 -15.11 -2.66 -30.68
CA THR A 57 -15.31 -2.99 -29.25
C THR A 57 -15.30 -4.51 -29.00
N ILE A 58 -14.50 -4.94 -28.02
CA ILE A 58 -14.22 -6.35 -27.71
C ILE A 58 -14.87 -6.71 -26.37
N ASP A 59 -15.67 -7.78 -26.32
CA ASP A 59 -16.00 -8.43 -25.04
C ASP A 59 -14.75 -9.12 -24.47
N LEU A 60 -14.09 -8.43 -23.54
CA LEU A 60 -12.84 -8.85 -22.93
C LEU A 60 -12.96 -10.23 -22.25
N HIS A 61 -14.12 -10.58 -21.70
CA HIS A 61 -14.28 -11.82 -20.97
C HIS A 61 -14.13 -13.05 -21.87
N PHE A 62 -14.82 -13.06 -23.01
CA PHE A 62 -14.72 -14.18 -23.95
C PHE A 62 -13.39 -14.18 -24.71
N TYR A 63 -12.83 -12.99 -24.99
CA TYR A 63 -11.53 -12.88 -25.66
C TYR A 63 -10.43 -13.55 -24.82
N THR A 64 -10.35 -13.21 -23.54
CA THR A 64 -9.33 -13.74 -22.65
C THR A 64 -9.59 -15.21 -22.32
N LYS A 65 -10.85 -15.65 -22.24
CA LYS A 65 -11.19 -17.07 -22.05
C LYS A 65 -10.76 -17.95 -23.21
N ILE A 66 -10.92 -17.49 -24.45
CA ILE A 66 -10.42 -18.22 -25.63
C ILE A 66 -8.89 -18.34 -25.58
N ILE A 67 -8.19 -17.28 -25.16
CA ILE A 67 -6.73 -17.31 -24.98
C ILE A 67 -6.34 -18.26 -23.85
N GLU A 68 -7.05 -18.25 -22.73
CA GLU A 68 -6.84 -19.18 -21.63
C GLU A 68 -6.97 -20.65 -22.09
N ASP A 69 -8.04 -20.98 -22.82
CA ASP A 69 -8.30 -22.34 -23.29
C ASP A 69 -7.31 -22.81 -24.38
N CYS A 70 -6.78 -21.87 -25.17
CA CYS A 70 -5.93 -22.17 -26.32
C CYS A 70 -4.43 -21.92 -26.08
N GLY A 71 -4.08 -21.18 -25.02
CA GLY A 71 -2.75 -20.62 -24.80
C GLY A 71 -1.67 -21.66 -24.61
N GLU A 72 -2.01 -22.79 -23.99
CA GLU A 72 -1.05 -23.89 -23.83
C GLU A 72 -0.74 -24.61 -25.15
N VAL A 73 -1.70 -24.64 -26.07
CA VAL A 73 -1.60 -25.36 -27.35
C VAL A 73 -0.90 -24.50 -28.40
N GLU A 74 -1.20 -23.21 -28.44
CA GLU A 74 -0.70 -22.24 -29.43
C GLU A 74 -0.13 -20.97 -28.75
N PRO A 75 0.93 -21.08 -27.94
CA PRO A 75 1.42 -20.00 -27.07
C PRO A 75 1.86 -18.76 -27.83
N LYS A 76 2.46 -18.91 -29.02
CA LYS A 76 2.88 -17.76 -29.85
C LYS A 76 1.69 -16.95 -30.33
N LEU A 77 0.68 -17.61 -30.88
CA LEU A 77 -0.54 -16.94 -31.35
C LEU A 77 -1.31 -16.32 -30.18
N ALA A 78 -1.33 -16.98 -29.03
CA ALA A 78 -1.91 -16.44 -27.80
C ALA A 78 -1.22 -15.14 -27.37
N PHE A 79 0.12 -15.10 -27.35
CA PHE A 79 0.85 -13.86 -27.05
C PHE A 79 0.64 -12.76 -28.10
N GLU A 80 0.53 -13.10 -29.39
CA GLU A 80 0.15 -12.11 -30.41
C GLU A 80 -1.26 -11.53 -30.14
N ARG A 81 -2.21 -12.36 -29.69
CA ARG A 81 -3.56 -11.87 -29.35
C ARG A 81 -3.60 -11.08 -28.05
N LEU A 82 -2.75 -11.41 -27.09
CA LEU A 82 -2.55 -10.60 -25.88
C LEU A 82 -1.96 -9.23 -26.22
N GLU A 83 -1.05 -9.14 -27.19
CA GLU A 83 -0.50 -7.87 -27.68
C GLU A 83 -1.60 -6.93 -28.21
N ASP A 84 -2.60 -7.46 -28.91
CA ASP A 84 -3.76 -6.68 -29.37
C ASP A 84 -4.49 -6.00 -28.20
N LEU A 85 -4.59 -6.69 -27.05
CA LEU A 85 -5.22 -6.17 -25.84
C LEU A 85 -4.30 -5.21 -25.08
N ILE A 86 -3.02 -5.54 -24.91
CA ILE A 86 -2.04 -4.73 -24.17
C ILE A 86 -1.87 -3.33 -24.78
N ARG A 87 -2.09 -3.18 -26.09
CA ARG A 87 -2.15 -1.87 -26.77
C ARG A 87 -3.27 -0.96 -26.25
N ASN A 88 -4.32 -1.53 -25.66
CA ASN A 88 -5.42 -0.80 -25.04
C ASN A 88 -5.14 -0.58 -23.55
N ARG A 89 -4.50 0.55 -23.23
CA ARG A 89 -4.09 0.96 -21.86
C ARG A 89 -5.21 1.03 -20.81
N ASN A 90 -6.48 0.84 -21.20
CA ASN A 90 -7.63 0.82 -20.29
C ASN A 90 -7.93 -0.59 -19.73
N ILE A 91 -7.24 -1.63 -20.19
CA ILE A 91 -7.43 -3.00 -19.71
C ILE A 91 -6.63 -3.21 -18.43
N LEU A 92 -7.31 -3.69 -17.38
CA LEU A 92 -6.69 -3.99 -16.10
C LEU A 92 -5.92 -5.32 -16.19
N THR A 93 -4.75 -5.41 -15.56
CA THR A 93 -3.94 -6.64 -15.55
C THR A 93 -4.75 -7.86 -15.10
N ARG A 94 -5.59 -7.70 -14.06
CA ARG A 94 -6.46 -8.76 -13.53
C ARG A 94 -7.32 -9.43 -14.60
N ASP A 95 -7.73 -8.68 -15.62
CA ASP A 95 -8.59 -9.19 -16.69
C ASP A 95 -7.82 -10.13 -17.64
N LEU A 96 -6.48 -10.10 -17.59
CA LEU A 96 -5.57 -10.89 -18.41
C LEU A 96 -4.87 -12.04 -17.66
N ASP A 97 -4.96 -12.10 -16.33
CA ASP A 97 -4.15 -12.99 -15.47
C ASP A 97 -4.15 -14.46 -15.93
N PHE A 98 -5.33 -15.04 -16.17
CA PHE A 98 -5.45 -16.45 -16.57
C PHE A 98 -4.95 -16.70 -18.00
N ALA A 99 -5.22 -15.77 -18.92
CA ALA A 99 -4.74 -15.85 -20.30
C ALA A 99 -3.21 -15.75 -20.37
N LEU A 100 -2.59 -14.88 -19.56
CA LEU A 100 -1.14 -14.74 -19.44
C LEU A 100 -0.50 -16.02 -18.86
N ARG A 101 -1.13 -16.61 -17.83
CA ARG A 101 -0.68 -17.88 -17.23
C ARG A 101 -0.71 -19.02 -18.24
N ALA A 102 -1.81 -19.17 -18.98
CA ALA A 102 -1.96 -20.22 -19.98
C ALA A 102 -0.97 -20.06 -21.13
N ALA A 103 -0.81 -18.85 -21.68
CA ALA A 103 0.14 -18.58 -22.75
C ALA A 103 1.61 -18.75 -22.31
N GLY A 104 1.92 -18.40 -21.06
CA GLY A 104 3.27 -18.49 -20.51
C GLY A 104 3.69 -19.88 -20.04
N ASN A 105 2.76 -20.81 -19.82
CA ASN A 105 3.02 -22.15 -19.31
C ASN A 105 3.92 -23.01 -20.22
N PRO A 106 3.77 -23.05 -21.57
CA PRO A 106 4.48 -24.05 -22.37
C PRO A 106 5.99 -23.85 -22.51
N ASP A 107 6.47 -22.60 -22.63
CA ASP A 107 7.89 -22.29 -22.85
C ASP A 107 8.26 -20.89 -22.33
N PRO A 108 9.06 -20.77 -21.26
CA PRO A 108 9.45 -19.49 -20.70
C PRO A 108 10.32 -18.65 -21.66
N LYS A 109 10.94 -19.24 -22.68
CA LYS A 109 11.69 -18.47 -23.69
C LYS A 109 10.78 -17.70 -24.64
N ILE A 110 9.63 -18.25 -24.98
CA ILE A 110 8.62 -17.54 -25.78
C ILE A 110 8.10 -16.35 -24.97
N SER A 111 7.75 -16.60 -23.70
CA SER A 111 7.37 -15.58 -22.73
C SER A 111 8.40 -14.44 -22.65
N GLN A 112 9.68 -14.77 -22.54
CA GLN A 112 10.78 -13.80 -22.48
C GLN A 112 10.89 -12.95 -23.76
N GLU A 113 10.72 -13.56 -24.93
CA GLU A 113 10.79 -12.86 -26.22
C GLU A 113 9.73 -11.74 -26.29
N TYR A 114 8.49 -12.06 -25.91
CA TYR A 114 7.39 -11.08 -25.88
C TYR A 114 7.56 -10.04 -24.77
N LEU A 115 8.01 -10.43 -23.58
CA LEU A 115 8.24 -9.48 -22.50
C LEU A 115 9.34 -8.47 -22.85
N ASN A 116 10.47 -8.93 -23.43
CA ASN A 116 11.53 -8.02 -23.88
C ASN A 116 11.00 -7.06 -24.95
N LYS A 117 10.23 -7.55 -25.92
CA LYS A 117 9.58 -6.71 -26.93
C LYS A 117 8.71 -5.63 -26.28
N TRP A 118 7.86 -5.99 -25.32
CA TRP A 118 6.99 -5.02 -24.62
C TRP A 118 7.79 -4.04 -23.75
N LEU A 119 8.91 -4.45 -23.16
CA LEU A 119 9.77 -3.54 -22.39
C LEU A 119 10.55 -2.56 -23.28
N GLU A 120 10.89 -2.95 -24.51
CA GLU A 120 11.59 -2.10 -25.49
C GLU A 120 10.65 -1.10 -26.20
N GLU A 121 9.36 -1.41 -26.29
CA GLU A 121 8.36 -0.55 -26.91
C GLU A 121 8.07 0.69 -26.04
N LYS A 122 8.54 1.86 -26.49
CA LYS A 122 8.33 3.17 -25.82
C LYS A 122 6.86 3.53 -25.56
N GLU A 123 5.94 2.88 -26.26
CA GLU A 123 4.50 3.08 -26.11
C GLU A 123 3.95 2.43 -24.83
N TYR A 124 4.69 1.57 -24.13
CA TYR A 124 4.26 1.03 -22.84
C TYR A 124 5.10 1.64 -21.71
N SER A 125 4.46 1.94 -20.58
CA SER A 125 5.22 2.28 -19.39
C SER A 125 5.78 1.00 -18.78
N THR A 126 7.02 1.03 -18.31
CA THR A 126 7.66 -0.10 -17.61
C THR A 126 6.76 -0.63 -16.49
N ALA A 127 6.15 0.28 -15.72
CA ALA A 127 5.21 -0.07 -14.64
C ALA A 127 3.97 -0.85 -15.10
N TYR A 128 3.49 -0.60 -16.33
CA TYR A 128 2.36 -1.32 -16.91
C TYR A 128 2.75 -2.73 -17.33
N VAL A 129 3.85 -2.88 -18.07
CA VAL A 129 4.33 -4.18 -18.59
C VAL A 129 4.79 -5.11 -17.47
N THR A 130 5.44 -4.57 -16.44
CA THR A 130 5.91 -5.37 -15.30
C THR A 130 4.77 -6.00 -14.50
N GLY A 131 3.54 -5.47 -14.63
CA GLY A 131 2.35 -6.08 -14.05
C GLY A 131 2.07 -7.50 -14.57
N TYR A 132 2.52 -7.85 -15.78
CA TYR A 132 2.26 -9.16 -16.39
C TYR A 132 3.25 -10.25 -15.96
N ILE A 133 4.43 -9.85 -15.49
CA ILE A 133 5.53 -10.75 -15.10
C ILE A 133 5.08 -11.88 -14.17
N PRO A 134 4.40 -11.62 -13.03
CA PRO A 134 3.98 -12.71 -12.14
C PRO A 134 3.05 -13.74 -12.79
N HIS A 135 2.26 -13.31 -13.78
CA HIS A 135 1.29 -14.18 -14.45
C HIS A 135 1.95 -14.99 -15.56
N ILE A 136 2.88 -14.39 -16.30
CA ILE A 136 3.62 -15.05 -17.37
C ILE A 136 4.56 -16.14 -16.83
N TYR A 137 5.27 -15.87 -15.73
CA TYR A 137 6.19 -16.83 -15.11
C TYR A 137 5.55 -17.68 -14.01
N TRP A 138 4.22 -17.70 -13.93
CA TRP A 138 3.48 -18.39 -12.86
C TRP A 138 3.90 -19.86 -12.65
N HIS A 139 4.28 -20.53 -13.74
CA HIS A 139 4.69 -21.94 -13.78
C HIS A 139 6.21 -22.14 -13.91
N HIS A 140 7.00 -21.07 -14.00
CA HIS A 140 8.44 -21.09 -14.27
C HIS A 140 9.21 -20.20 -13.28
N THR A 141 9.08 -20.49 -11.98
CA THR A 141 9.71 -19.67 -10.93
C THR A 141 11.22 -19.63 -11.05
N ASP A 142 11.86 -20.74 -11.41
CA ASP A 142 13.30 -20.83 -11.67
C ASP A 142 13.77 -19.87 -12.78
N PHE A 143 12.93 -19.69 -13.80
CA PHE A 143 13.19 -18.74 -14.87
C PHE A 143 12.96 -17.29 -14.41
N LEU A 144 11.90 -17.03 -13.65
CA LEU A 144 11.68 -15.73 -13.02
C LEU A 144 12.88 -15.31 -12.18
N GLN A 145 13.42 -16.21 -11.37
CA GLN A 145 14.61 -15.92 -10.54
C GLN A 145 15.83 -15.54 -11.38
N GLN A 146 16.07 -16.24 -12.50
CA GLN A 146 17.14 -15.90 -13.43
C GLN A 146 16.95 -14.51 -14.04
N GLU A 147 15.72 -14.19 -14.45
CA GLU A 147 15.40 -12.89 -15.03
C GLU A 147 15.45 -11.75 -14.02
N LEU A 148 15.03 -11.97 -12.77
CA LEU A 148 15.20 -10.99 -11.69
C LEU A 148 16.67 -10.64 -11.49
N ARG A 149 17.57 -11.63 -11.47
CA ARG A 149 19.01 -11.40 -11.36
C ARG A 149 19.58 -10.65 -12.57
N ARG A 150 19.11 -10.98 -13.78
CA ARG A 150 19.51 -10.28 -15.00
C ARG A 150 19.04 -8.83 -14.97
N TRP A 151 17.75 -8.59 -14.73
CA TRP A 151 17.18 -7.25 -14.66
C TRP A 151 17.80 -6.42 -13.56
N TYR A 152 18.16 -7.02 -12.42
CA TYR A 152 18.85 -6.30 -11.36
C TYR A 152 20.14 -5.64 -11.91
N SER A 153 20.91 -6.35 -12.73
CA SER A 153 22.13 -5.83 -13.35
C SER A 153 21.91 -4.94 -14.59
N GLU A 154 20.88 -5.22 -15.40
CA GLU A 154 20.69 -4.58 -16.71
C GLU A 154 19.68 -3.43 -16.68
N SER A 155 18.70 -3.49 -15.79
CA SER A 155 17.63 -2.51 -15.63
C SER A 155 17.01 -2.60 -14.22
N PRO A 156 17.60 -1.91 -13.22
CA PRO A 156 17.08 -1.91 -11.85
C PRO A 156 15.59 -1.56 -11.79
N VAL A 157 15.14 -0.64 -12.65
CA VAL A 157 13.73 -0.22 -12.76
C VAL A 157 12.81 -1.40 -13.05
N VAL A 158 13.19 -2.26 -14.01
CA VAL A 158 12.40 -3.44 -14.38
C VAL A 158 12.45 -4.46 -13.25
N PHE A 159 13.62 -4.68 -12.65
CA PHE A 159 13.78 -5.58 -11.51
C PHE A 159 12.85 -5.20 -10.36
N GLU A 160 12.90 -3.96 -9.89
CA GLU A 160 12.11 -3.54 -8.74
C GLU A 160 10.62 -3.70 -8.99
N ARG A 161 10.15 -3.24 -10.16
CA ARG A 161 8.74 -3.34 -10.52
C ARG A 161 8.31 -4.79 -10.72
N ALA A 162 9.17 -5.65 -11.24
CA ALA A 162 8.90 -7.08 -11.34
C ALA A 162 8.75 -7.72 -9.96
N VAL A 163 9.64 -7.42 -9.02
CA VAL A 163 9.56 -7.94 -7.64
C VAL A 163 8.33 -7.39 -6.94
N GLU A 164 8.06 -6.08 -7.02
CA GLU A 164 6.84 -5.47 -6.46
C GLU A 164 5.60 -6.21 -6.98
N LYS A 165 5.45 -6.34 -8.29
CA LYS A 165 4.27 -7.00 -8.89
C LYS A 165 4.17 -8.48 -8.55
N THR A 166 5.30 -9.17 -8.40
CA THR A 166 5.33 -10.57 -7.96
C THR A 166 4.88 -10.72 -6.52
N LEU A 167 5.36 -9.86 -5.62
CA LEU A 167 4.89 -9.80 -4.24
C LEU A 167 3.37 -9.54 -4.22
N GLU A 168 2.89 -8.53 -4.94
CA GLU A 168 1.45 -8.21 -5.02
C GLU A 168 0.60 -9.43 -5.43
N ALA A 169 1.01 -10.13 -6.49
CA ALA A 169 0.30 -11.30 -7.00
C ALA A 169 0.29 -12.47 -5.98
N TYR A 170 1.41 -12.76 -5.34
CA TYR A 170 1.51 -13.83 -4.35
C TYR A 170 0.68 -13.54 -3.10
N TYR A 171 0.69 -12.29 -2.62
CA TYR A 171 -0.16 -11.88 -1.50
C TYR A 171 -1.65 -12.02 -1.79
N ARG A 172 -2.11 -11.68 -3.00
CA ARG A 172 -3.53 -11.84 -3.38
C ARG A 172 -4.02 -13.28 -3.23
N LEU A 173 -3.18 -14.24 -3.58
CA LEU A 173 -3.53 -15.67 -3.58
C LEU A 173 -3.51 -16.27 -2.19
N ARG A 174 -2.57 -15.85 -1.34
CA ARG A 174 -2.57 -16.24 0.07
C ARG A 174 -3.86 -15.83 0.78
N ARG A 175 -4.52 -14.74 0.35
CA ARG A 175 -5.83 -14.29 0.90
C ARG A 175 -7.01 -15.13 0.44
N THR A 176 -6.86 -15.92 -0.62
CA THR A 176 -7.89 -16.84 -1.12
C THR A 176 -7.61 -18.28 -0.68
N ASP A 177 -6.73 -18.49 0.31
CA ASP A 177 -6.24 -19.79 0.79
C ASP A 177 -5.63 -20.68 -0.32
N GLU A 178 -5.13 -20.06 -1.40
CA GLU A 178 -4.42 -20.78 -2.46
C GLU A 178 -2.94 -20.98 -2.09
N ASP A 179 -2.43 -22.19 -2.32
CA ASP A 179 -1.04 -22.56 -2.00
C ASP A 179 -0.06 -21.95 -3.02
N LEU A 180 0.94 -21.22 -2.52
CA LEU A 180 2.02 -20.66 -3.32
C LEU A 180 3.04 -21.72 -3.75
N ASN A 181 2.98 -22.95 -3.20
CA ASN A 181 3.88 -24.06 -3.50
C ASN A 181 5.36 -23.69 -3.34
N GLY A 182 5.72 -22.91 -2.31
CA GLY A 182 7.10 -22.51 -2.01
C GLY A 182 7.67 -21.36 -2.86
N ARG A 183 6.86 -20.75 -3.74
CA ARG A 183 7.28 -19.61 -4.59
C ARG A 183 7.71 -18.38 -3.78
N ASP A 184 7.14 -18.18 -2.61
CA ASP A 184 7.48 -17.11 -1.68
C ASP A 184 8.87 -17.31 -1.07
N SER A 185 9.19 -18.52 -0.62
CA SER A 185 10.54 -18.86 -0.14
C SER A 185 11.57 -18.75 -1.27
N GLU A 186 11.21 -19.13 -2.48
CA GLU A 186 12.05 -19.02 -3.68
C GLU A 186 12.34 -17.55 -4.08
N LEU A 187 11.34 -16.67 -3.98
CA LEU A 187 11.54 -15.24 -4.19
C LEU A 187 12.43 -14.66 -3.09
N LEU A 188 12.16 -14.99 -1.82
CA LEU A 188 12.98 -14.57 -0.69
C LEU A 188 14.44 -14.95 -0.88
N ALA A 189 14.73 -16.23 -1.16
CA ALA A 189 16.09 -16.72 -1.37
C ALA A 189 16.82 -15.98 -2.50
N THR A 190 16.09 -15.62 -3.56
CA THR A 190 16.66 -14.84 -4.68
C THR A 190 17.03 -13.43 -4.25
N LEU A 191 16.16 -12.75 -3.51
CA LEU A 191 16.45 -11.40 -3.02
C LEU A 191 17.55 -11.40 -1.96
N THR A 192 17.59 -12.40 -1.08
CA THR A 192 18.67 -12.57 -0.09
C THR A 192 20.01 -12.69 -0.80
N ASP A 193 20.11 -13.55 -1.80
CA ASP A 193 21.36 -13.73 -2.53
C ASP A 193 21.77 -12.48 -3.32
N ILE A 194 20.83 -11.72 -3.91
CA ILE A 194 21.15 -10.42 -4.52
C ILE A 194 21.66 -9.43 -3.45
N THR A 195 21.01 -9.38 -2.29
CA THR A 195 21.36 -8.49 -1.17
C THR A 195 22.76 -8.79 -0.62
N GLU A 196 23.07 -10.07 -0.41
CA GLU A 196 24.39 -10.51 0.07
C GLU A 196 25.51 -10.24 -0.95
N ASN A 197 25.22 -10.37 -2.25
CA ASN A 197 26.19 -10.03 -3.31
C ASN A 197 26.51 -8.52 -3.37
N GLU A 198 25.63 -7.67 -2.84
CA GLU A 198 25.81 -6.22 -2.71
C GLU A 198 26.39 -5.80 -1.36
N GLU A 199 26.86 -6.77 -0.56
CA GLU A 199 27.43 -6.55 0.77
C GLU A 199 26.47 -5.85 1.75
N ILE A 200 25.16 -5.91 1.49
CA ILE A 200 24.12 -5.44 2.43
C ILE A 200 23.87 -6.54 3.46
N ASP A 201 23.85 -6.17 4.74
CA ASP A 201 23.40 -7.07 5.80
C ASP A 201 21.90 -7.37 5.69
N ALA A 202 21.58 -8.56 5.18
CA ALA A 202 20.22 -9.05 5.08
C ALA A 202 19.59 -9.36 6.45
N GLU A 203 20.38 -9.62 7.51
CA GLU A 203 19.83 -10.04 8.82
C GLU A 203 18.89 -9.00 9.40
N THR A 204 19.24 -7.71 9.29
CA THR A 204 18.40 -6.62 9.78
C THR A 204 17.02 -6.61 9.10
N ALA A 205 16.97 -6.85 7.79
CA ALA A 205 15.72 -6.94 7.02
C ALA A 205 14.92 -8.20 7.36
N LEU A 206 15.61 -9.33 7.53
CA LEU A 206 15.02 -10.64 7.83
C LEU A 206 14.45 -10.72 9.25
N ASN A 207 15.11 -10.11 10.24
CA ASN A 207 14.73 -10.15 11.66
C ASN A 207 13.65 -9.13 12.04
N SER A 208 13.38 -8.15 11.17
CA SER A 208 12.36 -7.11 11.41
C SER A 208 10.91 -7.63 11.34
N VAL A 209 10.72 -8.90 11.00
CA VAL A 209 9.44 -9.55 10.72
C VAL A 209 9.47 -11.03 11.14
N SER A 210 8.30 -11.62 11.40
CA SER A 210 8.20 -13.05 11.76
C SER A 210 8.82 -13.96 10.69
N GLU A 211 9.54 -14.99 11.15
CA GLU A 211 10.19 -15.99 10.29
C GLU A 211 9.21 -16.74 9.38
N ASP A 212 7.94 -16.87 9.78
CA ASP A 212 6.88 -17.57 9.02
C ASP A 212 6.28 -16.73 7.87
N ASN A 213 6.91 -15.61 7.53
CA ASN A 213 6.39 -14.68 6.54
C ASN A 213 7.44 -14.28 5.49
N ASP A 214 7.76 -15.23 4.62
CA ASP A 214 8.79 -15.06 3.59
C ASP A 214 8.51 -13.92 2.61
N LEU A 215 7.25 -13.69 2.24
CA LEU A 215 6.87 -12.53 1.43
C LEU A 215 7.18 -11.20 2.15
N LEU A 216 7.02 -11.15 3.48
CA LEU A 216 7.35 -9.97 4.30
C LEU A 216 8.84 -9.69 4.25
N ARG A 217 9.63 -10.76 4.42
CA ARG A 217 11.08 -10.72 4.44
C ARG A 217 11.60 -10.27 3.07
N ALA A 218 11.02 -10.80 1.99
CA ALA A 218 11.33 -10.44 0.62
C ALA A 218 11.05 -8.95 0.31
N ASP A 219 9.89 -8.42 0.73
CA ASP A 219 9.57 -6.99 0.59
C ASP A 219 10.55 -6.06 1.34
N ASN A 220 11.12 -6.50 2.46
CA ASN A 220 12.10 -5.69 3.19
C ASN A 220 13.46 -5.68 2.46
N LEU A 221 13.90 -6.83 1.96
CA LEU A 221 15.11 -6.92 1.13
C LEU A 221 14.97 -6.10 -0.16
N LEU A 222 13.79 -6.15 -0.80
CA LEU A 222 13.53 -5.30 -1.97
C LEU A 222 13.74 -3.82 -1.63
N LYS A 223 13.24 -3.34 -0.48
CA LYS A 223 13.46 -1.94 -0.07
C LYS A 223 14.93 -1.63 0.17
N ASP A 224 15.76 -2.60 0.52
CA ASP A 224 17.19 -2.36 0.70
C ASP A 224 17.86 -2.20 -0.67
N LEU A 225 17.54 -3.13 -1.57
CA LEU A 225 18.01 -3.09 -2.96
C LEU A 225 17.54 -1.83 -3.70
N GLN A 226 16.28 -1.43 -3.54
CA GLN A 226 15.68 -0.23 -4.17
C GLN A 226 16.46 1.06 -3.93
N ASN A 227 17.30 1.06 -2.89
CA ASN A 227 17.94 2.26 -2.43
C ASN A 227 19.45 2.11 -2.26
N LEU A 228 20.02 1.08 -2.89
CA LEU A 228 21.44 1.08 -3.20
C LEU A 228 21.76 2.28 -4.07
N GLN A 229 22.90 2.92 -3.81
CA GLN A 229 23.34 4.09 -4.58
C GLN A 229 23.36 3.81 -6.08
N SER A 230 23.82 2.62 -6.51
CA SER A 230 23.83 2.20 -7.93
C SER A 230 22.43 2.15 -8.54
N ASN A 231 21.43 1.69 -7.79
CA ASN A 231 20.05 1.63 -8.25
C ASN A 231 19.43 3.02 -8.24
N LEU A 232 19.64 3.81 -7.19
CA LEU A 232 19.24 5.21 -7.10
C LEU A 232 19.83 6.06 -8.24
N ASP A 233 21.12 5.90 -8.54
CA ASP A 233 21.79 6.55 -9.67
C ASP A 233 21.15 6.15 -11.01
N SER A 234 20.71 4.90 -11.17
CA SER A 234 19.99 4.44 -12.37
C SER A 234 18.64 5.13 -12.55
N TYR A 235 18.02 5.61 -11.47
CA TYR A 235 16.82 6.45 -11.48
C TYR A 235 17.10 7.94 -11.57
N GLY A 236 18.37 8.37 -11.49
CA GLY A 236 18.75 9.76 -11.29
C GLY A 236 18.34 10.32 -9.93
N LEU A 237 18.30 9.44 -8.92
CA LEU A 237 17.87 9.67 -7.53
C LEU A 237 18.97 9.35 -6.50
N GLY A 238 20.23 9.24 -6.92
CA GLY A 238 21.36 8.96 -6.03
C GLY A 238 21.33 9.80 -4.75
N ILE A 239 21.64 9.20 -3.60
CA ILE A 239 21.78 9.97 -2.36
C ILE A 239 23.12 10.70 -2.41
N ASP A 240 23.05 11.99 -2.70
CA ASP A 240 24.18 12.89 -2.54
C ASP A 240 24.24 13.35 -1.07
N TYR A 241 25.18 12.78 -0.31
CA TYR A 241 25.36 13.12 1.11
C TYR A 241 25.88 14.54 1.34
N ASP A 242 26.52 15.16 0.34
CA ASP A 242 26.86 16.59 0.41
C ASP A 242 25.60 17.45 0.24
N GLN A 243 24.68 17.04 -0.65
CA GLN A 243 23.35 17.66 -0.77
C GLN A 243 22.52 17.47 0.50
N ILE A 244 22.50 16.27 1.10
CA ILE A 244 21.84 16.01 2.39
C ILE A 244 22.37 16.96 3.46
N ARG A 245 23.69 17.06 3.58
CA ARG A 245 24.33 17.95 4.56
C ARG A 245 23.92 19.40 4.33
N SER A 246 23.94 19.85 3.08
CA SER A 246 23.51 21.22 2.72
C SER A 246 22.02 21.46 2.99
N ASN A 247 21.15 20.47 2.78
CA ASN A 247 19.72 20.62 3.02
C ASN A 247 19.39 20.59 4.52
N ALA A 248 20.13 19.80 5.32
CA ALA A 248 19.97 19.72 6.76
C ALA A 248 20.19 21.06 7.47
N ASP A 249 21.06 21.93 6.95
CA ASP A 249 21.27 23.31 7.46
C ASP A 249 19.96 24.15 7.51
N SER A 250 18.94 23.75 6.75
CA SER A 250 17.62 24.40 6.76
C SER A 250 16.68 23.90 7.87
N TYR A 251 17.08 22.88 8.64
CA TYR A 251 16.28 22.21 9.66
C TYR A 251 17.09 22.08 10.97
N LEU A 252 17.27 23.23 11.64
CA LEU A 252 18.22 23.37 12.74
C LEU A 252 17.85 22.51 13.95
N PHE A 253 16.58 22.46 14.33
CA PHE A 253 16.14 21.73 15.52
C PHE A 253 16.20 20.22 15.30
N LEU A 254 15.86 19.77 14.08
CA LEU A 254 16.07 18.38 13.69
C LEU A 254 17.56 18.01 13.75
N THR A 255 18.43 18.86 13.23
CA THR A 255 19.89 18.63 13.26
C THR A 255 20.44 18.60 14.68
N ASP A 256 19.95 19.48 15.57
CA ASP A 256 20.33 19.50 16.98
C ASP A 256 19.98 18.19 17.70
N ILE A 257 18.82 17.58 17.39
CA ILE A 257 18.42 16.28 17.94
C ILE A 257 19.30 15.15 17.41
N LEU A 258 19.67 15.19 16.13
CA LEU A 258 20.47 14.15 15.49
C LEU A 258 21.92 14.10 16.00
N GLY A 259 22.47 15.19 16.51
CA GLY A 259 23.82 15.26 17.08
C GLY A 259 24.92 15.58 16.05
N GLU A 260 26.20 15.36 16.39
CA GLU A 260 27.33 15.78 15.52
C GLU A 260 27.66 14.77 14.41
N ASP A 261 27.54 13.46 14.68
CA ASP A 261 28.01 12.39 13.77
C ASP A 261 26.88 11.76 12.93
N TRP A 262 25.69 12.35 12.93
CA TRP A 262 24.48 11.75 12.36
C TRP A 262 24.57 11.42 10.88
N VAL A 263 25.35 12.18 10.09
CA VAL A 263 25.50 11.93 8.64
C VAL A 263 26.24 10.61 8.41
N ASP A 264 27.30 10.36 9.20
CA ASP A 264 28.11 9.15 9.08
C ASP A 264 27.31 7.94 9.59
N ASP A 265 26.55 8.11 10.68
CA ASP A 265 25.65 7.07 11.19
C ASP A 265 24.54 6.74 10.20
N LEU A 266 23.91 7.77 9.62
CA LEU A 266 22.87 7.62 8.61
C LEU A 266 23.41 6.99 7.33
N GLN A 267 24.64 7.32 6.94
CA GLN A 267 25.34 6.65 5.84
C GLN A 267 25.64 5.18 6.16
N ALA A 268 26.03 4.86 7.41
CA ALA A 268 26.30 3.49 7.85
C ALA A 268 25.02 2.63 7.94
N GLN A 269 23.88 3.22 8.30
CA GLN A 269 22.56 2.58 8.20
C GLN A 269 22.12 2.38 6.74
N GLY A 270 22.80 3.03 5.78
CA GLY A 270 22.52 2.96 4.36
C GLY A 270 21.25 3.70 3.99
N ASN A 271 20.27 2.98 3.44
CA ASN A 271 19.04 3.57 2.95
C ASN A 271 18.05 3.91 4.08
N HIS A 272 18.25 5.07 4.68
CA HIS A 272 17.36 5.60 5.71
C HIS A 272 16.30 6.56 5.12
N ARG A 273 15.05 6.52 5.62
CA ARG A 273 13.96 7.41 5.13
C ARG A 273 14.32 8.89 5.26
N LEU A 274 14.95 9.24 6.38
CA LEU A 274 15.39 10.60 6.62
C LEU A 274 16.41 11.07 5.57
N ALA A 275 17.31 10.19 5.12
CA ALA A 275 18.28 10.49 4.06
C ALA A 275 17.57 10.92 2.77
N ARG A 276 16.52 10.18 2.39
CA ARG A 276 15.72 10.45 1.20
C ARG A 276 14.92 11.74 1.29
N PHE A 277 14.34 12.02 2.46
CA PHE A 277 13.66 13.31 2.63
C PHE A 277 14.67 14.45 2.49
N LEU A 278 15.87 14.32 3.05
CA LEU A 278 16.93 15.32 2.97
C LEU A 278 17.62 15.41 1.60
N SER A 279 17.38 14.48 0.67
CA SER A 279 18.03 14.47 -0.65
C SER A 279 17.27 15.26 -1.73
N HIS A 280 16.39 16.20 -1.35
CA HIS A 280 15.59 16.97 -2.29
C HIS A 280 16.44 18.02 -3.06
N ASP A 281 16.14 18.24 -4.34
CA ASP A 281 16.90 19.19 -5.18
C ASP A 281 16.37 20.63 -5.09
N ILE A 282 15.15 20.80 -4.61
CA ILE A 282 14.50 22.10 -4.48
C ILE A 282 14.94 22.75 -3.17
N ALA A 283 15.42 23.99 -3.23
CA ALA A 283 15.73 24.75 -2.03
C ALA A 283 14.44 25.09 -1.26
N ARG A 284 14.48 25.05 0.08
CA ARG A 284 13.31 25.25 0.94
C ARG A 284 12.61 26.59 0.66
N GLU A 285 13.38 27.64 0.38
CA GLU A 285 12.92 28.98 0.02
C GLU A 285 12.13 29.05 -1.30
N ASP A 286 12.37 28.10 -2.22
CA ASP A 286 11.76 28.10 -3.56
C ASP A 286 10.41 27.37 -3.60
N VAL A 287 10.04 26.63 -2.54
CA VAL A 287 8.77 25.88 -2.44
C VAL A 287 7.54 26.74 -2.79
N TYR A 288 7.54 28.00 -2.33
CA TYR A 288 6.43 28.92 -2.56
C TYR A 288 6.19 29.20 -4.06
N MET A 289 7.26 29.24 -4.85
CA MET A 289 7.17 29.47 -6.29
C MET A 289 6.51 28.30 -7.00
N TYR A 290 6.82 27.06 -6.59
CA TYR A 290 6.22 25.85 -7.15
C TYR A 290 4.76 25.66 -6.73
N SER A 291 4.41 25.99 -5.48
CA SER A 291 3.03 25.89 -4.96
C SER A 291 2.01 26.74 -5.74
N ARG A 292 2.49 27.77 -6.47
CA ARG A 292 1.69 28.71 -7.27
C ARG A 292 1.71 28.41 -8.77
N ALA A 293 2.56 27.50 -9.24
CA ALA A 293 2.61 27.14 -10.64
C ALA A 293 1.40 26.27 -11.00
N ASN A 294 0.63 26.68 -12.01
CA ASN A 294 -0.56 25.95 -12.47
C ASN A 294 -0.16 24.61 -13.13
N GLN A 295 -0.33 23.53 -12.37
CA GLN A 295 -0.76 22.19 -12.80
C GLN A 295 -0.07 21.60 -14.03
N ASP A 296 1.18 21.18 -13.83
CA ASP A 296 1.77 19.94 -14.37
C ASP A 296 3.16 19.78 -13.73
N ILE A 297 3.20 19.65 -12.40
CA ILE A 297 4.44 19.31 -11.72
C ILE A 297 4.75 17.84 -11.98
N ASP A 298 5.96 17.57 -12.45
CA ASP A 298 6.43 16.20 -12.63
C ASP A 298 6.56 15.48 -11.28
N ILE A 299 6.71 14.17 -11.32
CA ILE A 299 6.74 13.32 -10.12
C ILE A 299 7.90 13.67 -9.21
N LYS A 300 9.08 14.02 -9.75
CA LYS A 300 10.25 14.38 -8.95
C LYS A 300 10.00 15.67 -8.19
N THR A 301 9.56 16.72 -8.89
CA THR A 301 9.19 17.99 -8.25
C THR A 301 8.13 17.79 -7.16
N ARG A 302 7.12 16.96 -7.39
CA ARG A 302 6.11 16.65 -6.37
C ARG A 302 6.72 16.01 -5.13
N ASN A 303 7.56 14.99 -5.32
CA ASN A 303 8.22 14.29 -4.23
C ASN A 303 9.14 15.24 -3.43
N ASP A 304 9.90 16.10 -4.11
CA ASP A 304 10.78 17.07 -3.44
C ASP A 304 9.97 18.04 -2.57
N LEU A 305 8.85 18.56 -3.09
CA LEU A 305 7.97 19.42 -2.31
C LEU A 305 7.40 18.69 -1.08
N GLU A 306 6.91 17.45 -1.26
CA GLU A 306 6.42 16.62 -0.16
C GLU A 306 7.50 16.39 0.92
N SER A 307 8.74 16.10 0.51
CA SER A 307 9.89 15.96 1.41
C SER A 307 10.15 17.23 2.20
N ILE A 308 10.20 18.39 1.53
CA ILE A 308 10.47 19.68 2.20
C ILE A 308 9.37 20.05 3.19
N HIS A 309 8.11 19.80 2.84
CA HIS A 309 6.99 20.05 3.73
C HIS A 309 7.02 19.14 4.96
N PHE A 310 7.31 17.85 4.76
CA PHE A 310 7.48 16.90 5.86
C PHE A 310 8.63 17.34 6.79
N LEU A 311 9.80 17.64 6.25
CA LEU A 311 10.95 18.08 7.04
C LEU A 311 10.70 19.40 7.76
N SER A 312 10.03 20.36 7.11
CA SER A 312 9.65 21.63 7.75
C SER A 312 8.70 21.42 8.92
N TYR A 313 7.78 20.45 8.83
CA TYR A 313 6.89 20.12 9.93
C TYR A 313 7.63 19.37 11.05
N LEU A 314 8.47 18.39 10.70
CA LEU A 314 9.25 17.63 11.67
C LEU A 314 10.19 18.56 12.46
N ASP A 315 10.90 19.47 11.78
CA ASP A 315 11.76 20.48 12.41
C ASP A 315 10.99 21.38 13.38
N HIS A 316 9.77 21.78 13.02
CA HIS A 316 8.89 22.53 13.92
C HIS A 316 8.43 21.70 15.14
N CYS A 317 8.20 20.39 14.98
CA CYS A 317 7.95 19.53 16.12
C CYS A 317 9.19 19.41 17.03
N CYS A 318 10.39 19.35 16.45
CA CYS A 318 11.66 19.32 17.19
C CYS A 318 11.92 20.64 17.94
N GLU A 319 11.53 21.78 17.39
CA GLU A 319 11.55 23.09 18.07
C GLU A 319 10.81 23.02 19.42
N SER A 320 9.65 22.36 19.46
CA SER A 320 8.90 22.19 20.71
C SER A 320 9.68 21.39 21.75
N LEU A 321 10.52 20.43 21.37
CA LEU A 321 11.37 19.68 22.31
C LEU A 321 12.51 20.55 22.85
N HIS A 322 13.13 21.32 21.96
CA HIS A 322 14.20 22.24 22.31
C HIS A 322 13.73 23.31 23.32
N ASP A 323 12.59 23.94 23.05
CA ASP A 323 12.03 25.01 23.90
C ASP A 323 11.73 24.56 25.33
N HIS A 324 11.42 23.28 25.52
CA HIS A 324 11.10 22.69 26.82
C HIS A 324 12.30 21.97 27.47
N HIS A 325 13.45 21.91 26.77
CA HIS A 325 14.70 21.34 27.25
C HIS A 325 14.59 19.84 27.57
N ASP A 326 13.88 19.10 26.72
CA ASP A 326 13.69 17.66 26.89
C ASP A 326 14.97 16.86 26.66
N PRO A 327 15.06 15.64 27.25
CA PRO A 327 16.12 14.70 26.92
C PRO A 327 15.91 14.14 25.50
N THR A 328 16.72 14.59 24.53
CA THR A 328 16.60 14.17 23.12
C THR A 328 17.67 13.17 22.67
N GLU A 329 18.55 12.72 23.57
CA GLU A 329 19.70 11.87 23.22
C GLU A 329 19.27 10.53 22.58
N SER A 330 18.24 9.87 23.12
CA SER A 330 17.69 8.64 22.54
C SER A 330 16.97 8.89 21.21
N LEU A 331 16.26 10.01 21.08
CA LEU A 331 15.49 10.36 19.89
C LEU A 331 16.38 10.49 18.64
N GLY A 332 17.59 11.03 18.78
CA GLY A 332 18.55 11.12 17.68
C GLY A 332 18.93 9.74 17.14
N ALA A 333 19.32 8.83 18.03
CA ALA A 333 19.66 7.46 17.66
C ALA A 333 18.47 6.71 17.04
N ASP A 334 17.26 6.90 17.59
CA ASP A 334 16.05 6.25 17.10
C ASP A 334 15.55 6.82 15.76
N LEU A 335 15.76 8.12 15.52
CA LEU A 335 15.51 8.76 14.22
C LEU A 335 16.49 8.31 13.13
N ILE A 336 17.67 7.80 13.49
CA ILE A 336 18.63 7.21 12.54
C ILE A 336 18.40 5.69 12.43
N ASN A 337 17.78 5.08 13.43
CA ASN A 337 17.43 3.66 13.43
C ASN A 337 16.19 3.39 12.56
N ARG A 338 16.39 2.63 11.48
CA ARG A 338 15.32 2.26 10.55
C ARG A 338 14.09 1.61 11.20
N GLN A 339 14.27 0.81 12.24
CA GLN A 339 13.19 0.09 12.90
C GLN A 339 12.35 0.99 13.81
N GLN A 340 12.97 2.03 14.38
CA GLN A 340 12.34 2.95 15.34
C GLN A 340 11.84 4.24 14.67
N TYR A 341 12.43 4.65 13.54
CA TYR A 341 12.15 5.92 12.86
C TYR A 341 10.67 6.35 12.81
N GLU A 342 9.78 5.47 12.36
CA GLU A 342 8.35 5.82 12.23
C GLU A 342 7.67 5.98 13.58
N ASP A 343 8.04 5.14 14.55
CA ASP A 343 7.50 5.18 15.91
C ASP A 343 7.98 6.48 16.59
N THR A 344 9.27 6.82 16.45
CA THR A 344 9.88 8.07 16.96
C THR A 344 9.31 9.34 16.32
N VAL A 345 9.14 9.36 14.99
CA VAL A 345 8.48 10.49 14.30
C VAL A 345 7.04 10.68 14.81
N THR A 346 6.33 9.59 15.07
CA THR A 346 4.95 9.63 15.58
C THR A 346 4.89 10.21 16.99
N GLU A 347 5.83 9.83 17.85
CA GLU A 347 5.97 10.35 19.20
C GLU A 347 6.23 11.86 19.19
N ILE A 348 7.25 12.31 18.43
CA ILE A 348 7.60 13.74 18.28
C ILE A 348 6.41 14.57 17.79
N GLN A 349 5.64 14.05 16.82
CA GLN A 349 4.42 14.71 16.33
C GLN A 349 3.32 14.81 17.39
N THR A 350 3.16 13.75 18.20
CA THR A 350 2.16 13.70 19.27
C THR A 350 2.52 14.67 20.40
N ILE A 351 3.80 14.73 20.78
CA ILE A 351 4.31 15.68 21.78
C ILE A 351 3.99 17.11 21.37
N ASN A 352 4.37 17.50 20.14
CA ASN A 352 4.11 18.84 19.63
C ASN A 352 2.60 19.18 19.62
N ALA A 353 1.76 18.24 19.19
CA ALA A 353 0.31 18.43 19.16
C ALA A 353 -0.29 18.67 20.55
N LEU A 354 0.14 17.89 21.55
CA LEU A 354 -0.31 18.05 22.94
C LEU A 354 0.20 19.37 23.53
N ARG A 355 1.48 19.68 23.40
CA ARG A 355 2.05 20.92 23.94
C ARG A 355 1.42 22.19 23.38
N ARG A 356 1.00 22.17 22.11
CA ARG A 356 0.30 23.30 21.49
C ARG A 356 -0.99 23.67 22.23
N GLU A 357 -1.75 22.69 22.71
CA GLU A 357 -3.06 22.94 23.34
C GLU A 357 -3.04 22.87 24.87
N PHE A 358 -2.04 22.22 25.45
CA PHE A 358 -1.85 22.08 26.89
C PHE A 358 -0.77 23.04 27.40
N LEU A 359 -0.70 24.27 26.88
CA LEU A 359 0.30 25.30 27.25
C LEU A 359 0.32 25.67 28.75
N ASP A 360 -0.80 25.44 29.44
CA ASP A 360 -0.98 25.68 30.87
C ASP A 360 -0.64 24.48 31.75
N HIS A 361 -0.24 23.36 31.15
CA HIS A 361 0.03 22.09 31.80
C HIS A 361 1.39 21.53 31.36
N GLU A 362 1.99 20.69 32.19
CA GLU A 362 3.27 20.07 31.86
C GLU A 362 3.03 18.78 31.04
N VAL A 363 3.62 18.71 29.84
CA VAL A 363 3.69 17.50 29.03
C VAL A 363 5.07 16.89 29.23
N ILE A 364 5.13 15.85 30.06
CA ILE A 364 6.34 15.16 30.48
C ILE A 364 6.59 13.98 29.53
N ILE A 365 7.79 13.94 28.95
CA ILE A 365 8.31 12.81 28.17
C ILE A 365 9.07 11.91 29.15
N GLU A 366 8.91 10.59 29.04
CA GLU A 366 9.62 9.67 29.92
C GLU A 366 11.14 9.70 29.67
N GLU A 367 11.95 9.73 30.74
CA GLU A 367 13.36 9.34 30.66
C GLU A 367 13.40 7.83 30.42
N SER A 368 13.57 7.40 29.16
CA SER A 368 13.74 6.01 28.72
C SER A 368 14.34 5.07 29.79
N ILE A 369 13.49 4.33 30.53
CA ILE A 369 13.94 3.19 31.34
C ILE A 369 12.88 2.06 31.34
N ALA A 370 13.13 1.05 30.50
CA ALA A 370 12.64 -0.33 30.67
C ALA A 370 11.11 -0.53 30.75
N GLY A 371 10.37 0.01 29.79
CA GLY A 371 9.35 -0.74 29.04
C GLY A 371 8.04 -1.08 29.74
N ARG A 372 7.55 -0.22 30.65
CA ARG A 372 6.20 -0.39 31.23
C ARG A 372 5.42 0.90 31.48
N ASP A 373 6.08 2.05 31.54
CA ASP A 373 5.36 3.32 31.57
C ASP A 373 5.03 3.75 30.12
N PRO A 374 3.97 4.55 29.91
CA PRO A 374 3.63 5.11 28.60
C PRO A 374 4.58 6.20 28.18
N ASP A 375 4.66 6.40 26.87
CA ASP A 375 5.59 7.35 26.25
C ASP A 375 5.46 8.77 26.82
N LEU A 376 4.23 9.24 27.14
CA LEU A 376 3.99 10.60 27.62
C LEU A 376 3.03 10.67 28.81
N LYS A 377 3.16 11.74 29.59
CA LYS A 377 2.21 12.13 30.64
C LYS A 377 1.86 13.60 30.51
N VAL A 378 0.56 13.91 30.46
CA VAL A 378 0.03 15.28 30.58
C VAL A 378 -0.48 15.48 31.99
N GLU A 379 0.14 16.35 32.77
CA GLU A 379 -0.36 16.68 34.11
C GLU A 379 -1.59 17.58 34.02
N LEU A 380 -2.65 17.27 34.76
CA LEU A 380 -3.83 18.11 34.92
C LEU A 380 -3.94 18.55 36.38
N ASP A 381 -4.82 19.51 36.68
CA ASP A 381 -4.99 20.06 38.03
C ASP A 381 -5.26 18.98 39.11
N ASP A 382 -6.06 17.97 38.80
CA ASP A 382 -6.53 16.95 39.77
C ASP A 382 -6.13 15.50 39.39
N ASN A 383 -5.58 15.27 38.19
CA ASN A 383 -5.22 13.96 37.66
C ASN A 383 -4.18 14.09 36.52
N ALA A 384 -3.86 13.00 35.82
CA ALA A 384 -3.02 13.04 34.63
C ALA A 384 -3.66 12.29 33.45
N ILE A 385 -3.22 12.60 32.23
CA ILE A 385 -3.44 11.76 31.05
C ILE A 385 -2.16 11.01 30.75
N TRP A 386 -2.22 9.70 30.86
CA TRP A 386 -1.15 8.77 30.46
C TRP A 386 -1.34 8.41 28.99
N VAL A 387 -0.33 8.68 28.17
CA VAL A 387 -0.43 8.58 26.71
C VAL A 387 0.54 7.54 26.20
N GLU A 388 -0.01 6.50 25.58
CA GLU A 388 0.74 5.53 24.80
C GLU A 388 0.62 5.89 23.32
N VAL A 389 1.76 6.06 22.66
CA VAL A 389 1.85 6.39 21.25
C VAL A 389 2.17 5.13 20.47
N THR A 390 1.45 4.91 19.38
CA THR A 390 1.72 3.80 18.49
C THR A 390 1.44 4.16 17.05
N HIS A 391 2.12 3.48 16.15
CA HIS A 391 1.95 3.65 14.72
C HIS A 391 1.42 2.36 14.10
N ALA A 392 0.34 2.47 13.33
CA ALA A 392 -0.11 1.40 12.46
C ALA A 392 0.86 1.28 11.28
N ARG A 393 1.94 0.52 11.48
CA ARG A 393 2.81 0.07 10.36
C ARG A 393 1.91 -0.46 9.25
N ARG A 394 2.18 -0.06 7.99
CA ARG A 394 1.49 -0.59 6.80
C ARG A 394 1.27 -2.08 6.99
N THR A 395 0.00 -2.53 7.07
CA THR A 395 -0.22 -3.94 6.76
C THR A 395 0.14 -4.10 5.29
N LYS A 396 0.94 -5.12 4.99
CA LYS A 396 1.43 -5.31 3.63
C LYS A 396 0.29 -5.60 2.64
N GLU A 397 -0.89 -6.00 3.15
CA GLU A 397 -2.14 -6.06 2.38
C GLU A 397 -2.61 -4.70 1.81
N ALA A 398 -2.40 -3.59 2.53
CA ALA A 398 -2.76 -2.23 2.08
C ALA A 398 -1.81 -1.72 0.99
N ARG A 399 -0.52 -2.01 1.17
CA ARG A 399 0.58 -1.51 0.32
C ARG A 399 0.58 -2.10 -1.08
N LEU A 400 0.14 -3.35 -1.20
CA LEU A 400 0.36 -4.19 -2.38
C LEU A 400 -0.88 -4.33 -3.28
N ASN A 401 -2.09 -4.02 -2.79
CA ASN A 401 -3.30 -4.22 -3.60
C ASN A 401 -4.00 -2.97 -4.08
N SER A 402 -3.70 -1.77 -3.54
CA SER A 402 -4.55 -0.57 -3.76
C SER A 402 -6.06 -0.83 -3.49
N VAL A 403 -6.38 -1.94 -2.81
CA VAL A 403 -7.73 -2.38 -2.45
C VAL A 403 -7.79 -2.40 -0.94
N PHE A 404 -8.43 -1.35 -0.41
CA PHE A 404 -8.70 -1.10 1.00
C PHE A 404 -9.90 -1.94 1.43
N SER A 405 -9.68 -3.22 1.67
CA SER A 405 -10.66 -4.02 2.40
C SER A 405 -9.92 -5.11 3.15
N ALA A 406 -9.87 -5.02 4.48
CA ALA A 406 -9.69 -6.21 5.30
C ALA A 406 -10.86 -7.16 4.98
N PRO A 407 -10.66 -8.48 4.87
CA PRO A 407 -11.78 -9.40 4.79
C PRO A 407 -12.61 -9.22 6.07
N SER A 408 -13.92 -9.08 5.92
CA SER A 408 -14.86 -9.12 7.04
C SER A 408 -14.63 -10.41 7.84
N GLY A 409 -13.91 -10.31 8.97
CA GLY A 409 -13.61 -11.44 9.85
C GLY A 409 -12.17 -11.60 10.32
N ILE A 410 -11.18 -10.95 9.71
CA ILE A 410 -9.80 -10.93 10.26
C ILE A 410 -9.69 -9.79 11.27
N GLU A 411 -9.14 -10.06 12.45
CA GLU A 411 -8.80 -9.02 13.43
C GLU A 411 -7.89 -8.00 12.75
N SER A 412 -8.39 -6.77 12.62
CA SER A 412 -7.61 -5.67 12.08
C SER A 412 -6.30 -5.50 12.87
N ASN A 413 -5.16 -5.31 12.20
CA ASN A 413 -3.88 -5.03 12.86
C ASN A 413 -3.97 -3.79 13.78
N VAL A 414 -4.81 -2.81 13.43
CA VAL A 414 -5.11 -1.66 14.28
C VAL A 414 -5.78 -2.11 15.58
N ARG A 415 -6.80 -2.99 15.48
CA ARG A 415 -7.48 -3.58 16.64
C ARG A 415 -6.52 -4.38 17.50
N ALA A 416 -5.71 -5.25 16.91
CA ALA A 416 -4.75 -6.07 17.64
C ALA A 416 -3.76 -5.19 18.43
N LYS A 417 -3.20 -4.14 17.80
CA LYS A 417 -2.26 -3.21 18.44
C LYS A 417 -2.89 -2.39 19.56
N VAL A 418 -4.05 -1.78 19.34
CA VAL A 418 -4.75 -1.00 20.38
C VAL A 418 -5.11 -1.91 21.56
N THR A 419 -5.54 -3.15 21.28
CA THR A 419 -5.86 -4.15 22.30
C THR A 419 -4.62 -4.60 23.07
N GLU A 420 -3.50 -4.87 22.38
CA GLU A 420 -2.20 -5.23 22.98
C GLU A 420 -1.71 -4.14 23.92
N LYS A 421 -1.65 -2.89 23.44
CA LYS A 421 -1.22 -1.73 24.24
C LYS A 421 -2.12 -1.50 25.44
N THR A 422 -3.43 -1.68 25.26
CA THR A 422 -4.36 -1.53 26.39
C THR A 422 -4.13 -2.61 27.44
N ARG A 423 -4.05 -3.89 27.04
CA ARG A 423 -3.90 -5.02 27.96
C ARG A 423 -2.57 -5.04 28.69
N GLY A 424 -1.54 -4.44 28.08
CA GLY A 424 -0.23 -4.23 28.69
C GLY A 424 -0.22 -2.97 29.57
N GLN A 425 0.27 -1.87 29.01
CA GLN A 425 0.64 -0.65 29.74
C GLN A 425 -0.58 0.04 30.38
N ILE A 426 -1.68 0.21 29.62
CA ILE A 426 -2.86 0.97 30.08
C ILE A 426 -3.54 0.30 31.30
N LYS A 427 -3.70 -1.02 31.26
CA LYS A 427 -4.29 -1.79 32.37
C LYS A 427 -3.47 -1.68 33.66
N ASP A 428 -2.15 -1.75 33.56
CA ASP A 428 -1.26 -1.63 34.71
C ASP A 428 -1.36 -0.22 35.35
N ILE A 429 -1.50 0.82 34.53
CA ILE A 429 -1.70 2.20 34.99
C ILE A 429 -3.05 2.36 35.67
N LYS A 430 -4.15 1.91 35.05
CA LYS A 430 -5.48 2.00 35.65
C LYS A 430 -5.57 1.29 36.99
N LYS A 431 -4.90 0.16 37.14
CA LYS A 431 -4.83 -0.56 38.41
C LYS A 431 -4.06 0.20 39.50
N GLY A 432 -2.99 0.91 39.13
CA GLY A 432 -2.18 1.69 40.07
C GLY A 432 -2.72 3.09 40.36
N ARG A 433 -3.40 3.70 39.38
CA ARG A 433 -3.83 5.10 39.34
C ARG A 433 -5.25 5.21 38.75
N PRO A 434 -6.30 4.76 39.47
CA PRO A 434 -7.65 4.64 38.93
C PRO A 434 -8.32 5.98 38.56
N ASN A 435 -7.84 7.10 39.10
CA ASN A 435 -8.38 8.44 38.83
C ASN A 435 -7.71 9.12 37.62
N ASP A 436 -6.57 8.61 37.16
CA ASP A 436 -5.89 9.14 36.00
C ASP A 436 -6.56 8.67 34.72
N LEU A 437 -6.48 9.49 33.69
CA LEU A 437 -6.96 9.16 32.35
C LEU A 437 -5.88 8.41 31.57
N THR A 438 -6.32 7.56 30.65
CA THR A 438 -5.46 6.79 29.74
C THR A 438 -5.84 7.04 28.29
N MET A 439 -4.83 7.27 27.46
CA MET A 439 -4.99 7.57 26.05
C MET A 439 -4.05 6.71 25.22
N VAL A 440 -4.59 6.12 24.15
CA VAL A 440 -3.78 5.52 23.09
C VAL A 440 -3.87 6.43 21.87
N VAL A 441 -2.72 6.88 21.38
CA VAL A 441 -2.61 7.68 20.16
C VAL A 441 -2.09 6.80 19.04
N LEU A 442 -2.88 6.65 17.99
CA LEU A 442 -2.58 5.86 16.81
C LEU A 442 -2.35 6.74 15.60
N LYS A 443 -1.17 6.66 15.00
CA LYS A 443 -0.92 7.20 13.66
C LYS A 443 -1.34 6.19 12.60
N ASN A 444 -2.28 6.59 11.74
CA ASN A 444 -3.02 5.73 10.81
C ASN A 444 -2.80 6.09 9.34
N GLU A 445 -1.63 6.64 8.99
CA GLU A 445 -1.31 7.04 7.60
C GLU A 445 -1.29 5.90 6.58
N PHE A 446 -1.34 4.66 7.07
CA PHE A 446 -0.84 3.50 6.34
C PHE A 446 -1.61 2.22 6.57
N SER A 447 -2.65 2.21 7.41
CA SER A 447 -3.47 1.02 7.54
C SER A 447 -4.37 0.85 6.30
N ALA A 448 -4.74 -0.40 5.97
CA ALA A 448 -5.79 -0.68 4.97
C ALA A 448 -7.19 -0.21 5.45
N ILE A 449 -7.25 0.56 6.54
CA ILE A 449 -8.40 0.74 7.41
C ILE A 449 -8.63 2.24 7.43
N ASP A 450 -9.60 2.66 6.62
CA ASP A 450 -9.99 4.06 6.60
C ASP A 450 -10.44 4.51 8.02
N ASN A 451 -10.49 5.83 8.19
CA ASN A 451 -10.99 6.46 9.42
C ASN A 451 -12.44 6.04 9.76
N HIS A 452 -13.17 5.44 8.83
CA HIS A 452 -14.50 4.89 9.07
C HIS A 452 -14.44 3.53 9.77
N HIS A 453 -13.53 2.62 9.42
CA HIS A 453 -13.36 1.34 10.10
C HIS A 453 -12.76 1.48 11.51
N VAL A 454 -11.85 2.45 11.73
CA VAL A 454 -11.38 2.78 13.10
C VAL A 454 -12.53 3.30 13.96
N ARG A 455 -13.41 4.10 13.34
CA ARG A 455 -14.64 4.56 13.97
C ARG A 455 -15.63 3.42 14.24
N GLU A 456 -15.85 2.49 13.31
CA GLU A 456 -16.70 1.31 13.54
C GLU A 456 -16.16 0.43 14.68
N TYR A 457 -14.84 0.34 14.83
CA TYR A 457 -14.23 -0.35 15.97
C TYR A 457 -14.52 0.37 17.29
N ALA A 458 -14.36 1.70 17.32
CA ALA A 458 -14.56 2.51 18.52
C ALA A 458 -16.03 2.70 18.91
N GLU A 459 -16.96 2.78 17.94
CA GLU A 459 -18.39 3.03 18.13
C GLU A 459 -19.26 1.76 18.05
N GLY A 460 -18.75 0.65 17.52
CA GLY A 460 -19.53 -0.55 17.24
C GLY A 460 -20.12 -0.53 15.83
N GLY A 461 -19.63 -1.41 14.95
CA GLY A 461 -20.06 -1.48 13.55
C GLY A 461 -21.57 -1.68 13.40
N HIS A 462 -22.18 -1.21 12.31
CA HIS A 462 -23.63 -1.35 12.12
C HIS A 462 -23.95 -2.72 11.52
N HIS A 463 -24.91 -3.45 12.09
CA HIS A 463 -25.33 -4.77 11.63
C HIS A 463 -26.76 -4.74 11.09
N MET A 464 -26.98 -5.34 9.92
CA MET A 464 -28.34 -5.61 9.46
C MET A 464 -28.84 -6.91 10.08
N ILE A 465 -29.88 -6.81 10.89
CA ILE A 465 -30.53 -7.95 11.54
C ILE A 465 -31.93 -8.10 10.97
N LEU A 466 -32.26 -9.30 10.48
CA LEU A 466 -33.62 -9.68 10.13
C LEU A 466 -34.19 -10.46 11.31
N GLU A 467 -35.03 -9.82 12.11
CA GLU A 467 -35.71 -10.49 13.22
C GLU A 467 -36.66 -11.57 12.69
N GLU A 468 -36.82 -12.65 13.47
CA GLU A 468 -37.66 -13.78 13.09
C GLU A 468 -39.11 -13.33 12.91
N GLY A 469 -39.61 -13.35 11.66
CA GLY A 469 -40.95 -12.87 11.31
C GLY A 469 -41.03 -11.45 10.75
N ALA A 470 -39.91 -10.74 10.57
CA ALA A 470 -39.86 -9.45 9.90
C ALA A 470 -39.75 -9.59 8.37
N ASP A 471 -40.44 -8.71 7.63
CA ASP A 471 -40.38 -8.67 6.15
C ASP A 471 -39.16 -7.90 5.61
N HIS A 472 -38.51 -7.09 6.46
CA HIS A 472 -37.36 -6.27 6.08
C HIS A 472 -36.28 -6.26 7.18
N PRO A 473 -34.99 -6.30 6.81
CA PRO A 473 -33.89 -6.22 7.77
C PRO A 473 -33.84 -4.82 8.39
N THR A 474 -33.56 -4.76 9.68
CA THR A 474 -33.34 -3.52 10.43
C THR A 474 -31.84 -3.32 10.62
N LEU A 475 -31.35 -2.12 10.36
CA LEU A 475 -29.98 -1.74 10.70
C LEU A 475 -29.92 -1.41 12.19
N ILE A 476 -29.14 -2.19 12.95
CA ILE A 476 -28.95 -2.04 14.39
C ILE A 476 -27.49 -1.68 14.63
N PRO A 477 -27.18 -0.66 15.45
CA PRO A 477 -25.80 -0.39 15.85
C PRO A 477 -25.24 -1.61 16.61
N GLY A 478 -24.04 -2.05 16.26
CA GLY A 478 -23.31 -3.04 17.03
C GLY A 478 -22.84 -2.43 18.36
N LYS A 479 -22.43 -3.29 19.29
CA LYS A 479 -21.84 -2.81 20.55
C LYS A 479 -20.43 -2.28 20.27
N PRO A 480 -20.06 -1.10 20.82
CA PRO A 480 -18.67 -0.65 20.75
C PRO A 480 -17.74 -1.64 21.42
N VAL A 481 -16.64 -1.99 20.75
CA VAL A 481 -15.66 -2.98 21.24
C VAL A 481 -14.78 -2.39 22.34
N ALA A 482 -14.71 -1.06 22.43
CA ALA A 482 -14.00 -0.34 23.47
C ALA A 482 -14.82 -0.16 24.77
N MET A 483 -16.02 -0.75 24.88
CA MET A 483 -16.82 -0.62 26.10
C MET A 483 -16.19 -1.38 27.29
N GLN A 484 -16.25 -0.75 28.48
CA GLN A 484 -16.20 -1.44 29.76
C GLN A 484 -17.42 -2.37 29.86
N ASP A 485 -17.19 -3.68 29.89
CA ASP A 485 -18.30 -4.62 30.13
C ASP A 485 -18.52 -4.80 31.63
N THR A 486 -19.66 -4.30 32.10
CA THR A 486 -20.43 -5.05 33.07
C THR A 486 -21.26 -6.10 32.32
N GLU A 487 -20.78 -7.34 32.43
CA GLU A 487 -21.46 -8.63 32.22
C GLU A 487 -21.69 -9.12 30.77
N ASP A 488 -20.82 -10.08 30.38
CA ASP A 488 -21.00 -11.16 29.41
C ASP A 488 -20.78 -10.91 27.89
N PHE A 489 -19.59 -10.43 27.49
CA PHE A 489 -18.99 -10.75 26.18
C PHE A 489 -17.52 -11.23 26.30
N ASP A 490 -17.16 -12.29 25.57
CA ASP A 490 -15.86 -12.97 25.57
C ASP A 490 -14.66 -12.03 25.29
N ASP A 491 -13.68 -12.02 26.20
CA ASP A 491 -12.22 -11.85 26.04
C ASP A 491 -11.64 -10.84 25.02
N ASN A 492 -12.40 -9.85 24.52
CA ASN A 492 -11.99 -8.93 23.43
C ASN A 492 -12.26 -7.44 23.67
N ASN A 493 -12.73 -7.04 24.85
CA ASN A 493 -12.99 -5.64 25.20
C ASN A 493 -11.72 -4.91 25.71
N ILE A 494 -11.74 -3.59 25.61
CA ILE A 494 -10.68 -2.64 26.01
C ILE A 494 -11.05 -1.98 27.35
N GLU A 495 -11.17 -2.77 28.42
CA GLU A 495 -11.83 -2.39 29.69
C GLU A 495 -11.23 -1.18 30.44
N ASP A 496 -10.04 -0.72 30.06
CA ASP A 496 -9.22 0.25 30.81
C ASP A 496 -8.83 1.51 30.00
N LEU A 497 -9.27 1.65 28.75
CA LEU A 497 -8.93 2.80 27.89
C LEU A 497 -9.97 3.92 27.99
N ASP A 498 -9.59 5.14 28.35
CA ASP A 498 -10.53 6.28 28.36
C ASP A 498 -10.61 7.00 27.01
N LEU A 499 -9.49 7.08 26.30
CA LEU A 499 -9.34 7.87 25.07
C LEU A 499 -8.60 7.09 23.99
N LEU A 500 -9.11 7.12 22.77
CA LEU A 500 -8.39 6.68 21.57
C LEU A 500 -8.30 7.86 20.60
N VAL A 501 -7.08 8.19 20.18
CA VAL A 501 -6.84 9.16 19.12
C VAL A 501 -6.36 8.42 17.89
N ASN A 502 -6.91 8.77 16.74
CA ASN A 502 -6.52 8.23 15.45
C ASN A 502 -6.18 9.39 14.52
N PHE A 503 -4.93 9.52 14.05
CA PHE A 503 -4.52 10.66 13.23
C PHE A 503 -3.71 10.27 12.00
N GLU A 504 -3.70 11.15 11.01
CA GLU A 504 -2.89 11.08 9.79
C GLU A 504 -2.21 12.45 9.56
N LEU A 505 -1.06 12.48 8.87
CA LEU A 505 -0.58 13.71 8.26
C LEU A 505 -1.59 14.14 7.19
N SER A 506 -2.12 15.35 7.33
CA SER A 506 -3.06 15.91 6.36
C SER A 506 -2.43 15.91 4.96
N GLY A 507 -3.04 15.17 4.04
CA GLY A 507 -2.57 15.04 2.67
C GLY A 507 -2.70 16.34 1.89
N GLY A 508 -1.67 17.20 1.97
CA GLY A 508 -1.50 18.33 1.08
C GLY A 508 -0.49 19.38 1.56
N LEU A 509 0.10 20.10 0.60
CA LEU A 509 1.04 21.22 0.76
C LEU A 509 0.53 22.42 1.61
N LYS A 510 -0.64 22.31 2.25
CA LYS A 510 -1.42 23.44 2.78
C LYS A 510 -1.62 23.45 4.30
N SER A 511 -1.29 22.38 5.03
CA SER A 511 -1.43 22.37 6.49
C SER A 511 -0.30 21.57 7.14
N PRO A 512 0.58 22.20 7.94
CA PRO A 512 1.63 21.50 8.65
C PRO A 512 1.10 20.91 9.96
N TYR A 513 -0.08 20.30 9.95
CA TYR A 513 -0.70 19.77 11.17
C TYR A 513 -1.22 18.36 10.94
N ILE A 514 -1.13 17.55 12.01
CA ILE A 514 -1.81 16.26 12.09
C ILE A 514 -3.32 16.47 12.18
N GLU A 515 -4.08 15.68 11.43
CA GLU A 515 -5.54 15.69 11.46
C GLU A 515 -6.04 14.31 11.89
N GLY A 516 -6.95 14.28 12.85
CA GLY A 516 -7.40 13.02 13.43
C GLY A 516 -8.85 12.97 13.87
N GLN A 517 -9.13 11.92 14.64
CA GLN A 517 -10.37 11.61 15.30
C GLN A 517 -10.04 11.38 16.77
N VAL A 518 -10.89 11.88 17.67
CA VAL A 518 -10.77 11.66 19.12
C VAL A 518 -11.99 10.89 19.57
N PHE A 519 -11.78 9.71 20.12
CA PHE A 519 -12.82 8.86 20.68
C PHE A 519 -12.70 8.88 22.20
N CYS A 520 -13.81 9.18 22.87
CA CYS A 520 -13.91 9.25 24.33
C CYS A 520 -14.86 8.17 24.83
N PHE A 521 -14.31 7.24 25.62
CA PHE A 521 -15.06 6.13 26.22
C PHE A 521 -15.47 6.42 27.67
N ASN A 522 -14.81 7.38 28.33
CA ASN A 522 -15.10 7.76 29.72
C ASN A 522 -16.05 8.97 29.78
N ALA A 523 -17.28 8.75 30.24
CA ALA A 523 -18.30 9.79 30.38
C ALA A 523 -17.97 10.91 31.39
N ASN A 524 -16.95 10.73 32.24
CA ASN A 524 -16.55 11.73 33.22
C ASN A 524 -15.55 12.76 32.67
N ILE A 525 -15.09 12.62 31.43
CA ILE A 525 -14.20 13.60 30.80
C ILE A 525 -14.98 14.89 30.51
N THR A 526 -14.41 16.03 30.91
CA THR A 526 -15.06 17.33 30.72
C THR A 526 -15.08 17.76 29.24
N GLU A 527 -16.12 18.49 28.85
CA GLU A 527 -16.23 19.07 27.49
C GLU A 527 -15.02 19.97 27.15
N THR A 528 -14.50 20.70 28.14
CA THR A 528 -13.30 21.53 27.97
C THR A 528 -12.08 20.68 27.60
N LEU A 529 -11.88 19.54 28.27
CA LEU A 529 -10.75 18.66 28.00
C LEU A 529 -10.90 17.99 26.62
N LEU A 530 -12.10 17.51 26.28
CA LEU A 530 -12.38 16.95 24.95
C LEU A 530 -12.17 17.96 23.84
N LYS A 531 -12.57 19.21 24.06
CA LYS A 531 -12.33 20.29 23.10
C LYS A 531 -10.83 20.50 22.88
N ARG A 532 -10.02 20.58 23.95
CA ARG A 532 -8.56 20.72 23.84
C ARG A 532 -7.92 19.56 23.08
N LEU A 533 -8.31 18.33 23.39
CA LEU A 533 -7.87 17.15 22.63
C LEU A 533 -8.30 17.24 21.15
N GLY A 534 -9.52 17.69 20.90
CA GLY A 534 -10.02 17.95 19.54
C GLY A 534 -9.19 18.98 18.77
N GLU A 535 -8.79 20.08 19.41
CA GLU A 535 -7.91 21.09 18.80
C GLU A 535 -6.47 20.56 18.61
N ALA A 536 -5.96 19.73 19.53
CA ALA A 536 -4.60 19.19 19.48
C ALA A 536 -4.39 18.35 18.22
N PHE A 537 -5.40 17.52 17.91
CA PHE A 537 -5.39 16.64 16.75
C PHE A 537 -6.22 17.15 15.57
N ASN A 538 -6.58 18.44 15.56
CA ASN A 538 -7.41 19.08 14.52
C ASN A 538 -8.65 18.26 14.12
N ALA A 539 -9.29 17.63 15.10
CA ALA A 539 -10.39 16.70 14.86
C ALA A 539 -11.66 17.41 14.39
N GLY A 540 -11.83 18.70 14.69
CA GLY A 540 -13.02 19.46 14.31
C GLY A 540 -14.30 18.78 14.79
N ASN A 541 -15.15 18.34 13.87
CA ASN A 541 -16.39 17.61 14.19
C ASN A 541 -16.18 16.09 14.38
N ARG A 542 -14.93 15.61 14.40
CA ARG A 542 -14.55 14.19 14.56
C ARG A 542 -14.12 13.88 16.00
N VAL A 543 -14.77 14.54 16.96
CA VAL A 543 -14.71 14.19 18.38
C VAL A 543 -15.95 13.37 18.68
N PHE A 544 -15.77 12.12 19.08
CA PHE A 544 -16.81 11.15 19.31
C PHE A 544 -16.86 10.80 20.79
N THR A 545 -18.01 10.97 21.41
CA THR A 545 -18.29 10.50 22.76
C THR A 545 -19.19 9.28 22.65
N SER A 546 -18.88 8.22 23.39
CA SER A 546 -19.89 7.18 23.61
C SER A 546 -21.04 7.81 24.40
N ASP A 547 -22.14 8.12 23.73
CA ASP A 547 -23.35 8.61 24.40
C ASP A 547 -23.87 7.51 25.34
N LEU A 548 -23.46 7.57 26.60
CA LEU A 548 -24.06 6.81 27.70
C LEU A 548 -25.42 7.45 28.04
N SER A 549 -26.40 7.24 27.16
CA SER A 549 -27.82 7.33 27.49
C SER A 549 -28.57 6.11 26.95
N PHE A 550 -28.58 5.04 27.74
CA PHE A 550 -29.71 4.11 27.69
C PHE A 550 -30.81 4.70 28.56
N ASP A 551 -31.59 5.61 27.99
CA ASP A 551 -32.97 5.78 28.43
C ASP A 551 -33.73 4.52 27.96
N GLY A 552 -34.08 3.64 28.91
CA GLY A 552 -34.87 2.44 28.64
C GLY A 552 -35.22 1.68 29.92
N GLU A 553 -36.48 1.84 30.33
CA GLU A 553 -37.20 1.26 31.46
C GLU A 553 -36.99 -0.24 31.77
#